data_AF-A0A8T5P2A7-F1
#
_entry.id   AF-A0A8T5P2A7-F1
#
_cell.length_a   1.000
_cell.length_b   1.000
_cell.length_c   1.000
_cell.angle_alpha   90.00
_cell.angle_beta   90.00
_cell.angle_gamma   90.00
#
_symmetry.space_group_name_H-M   'P 1'
#
loop_
_entity.id
_entity.type
_entity.pdbx_description
1 polymer ?
#
loop_
_entity_poly.entity_id
_entity_poly.type
_entity_poly.pdbx_seq_one_letter_code
_entity_poly.pdbx_strand_id
1 'polypeptide(L)'
;VEEIFIEVGELTALNPDQLKFIFETITKGTVAEGAKYDIKIVKPRINCRKCSYSGNIEFFERLHFFLPIIKCPECGDADIDIIAGRECCVKKIKIS
;
A
#
# COMPACT_ATOMS: atom_id res chain seq x y z
N VAL A 1 16.58 -6.68 -16.70
CA VAL A 1 15.87 -6.82 -15.40
C VAL A 1 14.71 -7.77 -15.62
N GLU A 2 14.57 -8.82 -14.80
CA GLU A 2 13.54 -9.85 -15.02
C GLU A 2 12.26 -9.62 -14.22
N GLU A 3 12.39 -9.26 -12.94
CA GLU A 3 11.27 -9.19 -12.02
C GLU A 3 11.48 -8.12 -10.95
N ILE A 4 10.42 -7.38 -10.63
CA ILE A 4 10.41 -6.30 -9.66
C ILE A 4 9.27 -6.57 -8.67
N PHE A 5 9.62 -6.65 -7.39
CA PHE A 5 8.69 -6.86 -6.29
C PHE A 5 8.41 -5.53 -5.60
N ILE A 6 7.13 -5.14 -5.53
CA ILE A 6 6.69 -3.85 -5.03
C ILE A 6 5.66 -4.09 -3.93
N GLU A 7 5.76 -3.35 -2.83
CA GLU A 7 4.68 -3.26 -1.85
C GLU A 7 3.95 -1.93 -1.99
N VAL A 8 2.62 -2.01 -2.05
CA VAL A 8 1.70 -0.88 -2.16
C VAL A 8 0.67 -0.99 -1.03
N GLY A 9 0.64 -0.01 -0.16
CA GLY A 9 -0.30 0.08 0.94
C GLY A 9 -1.67 0.60 0.48
N GLU A 10 -2.76 0.04 1.00
CA GLU A 10 -4.12 0.44 0.59
C GLU A 10 -4.43 1.92 0.86
N LEU A 11 -3.79 2.54 1.87
CA LEU A 11 -3.98 3.96 2.20
C LEU A 11 -3.34 4.91 1.18
N THR A 12 -2.52 4.40 0.25
CA THR A 12 -2.00 5.19 -0.87
C THR A 12 -3.06 5.44 -1.95
N ALA A 13 -4.17 4.68 -1.92
CA ALA A 13 -5.20 4.67 -2.95
C ALA A 13 -4.69 4.39 -4.38
N LEU A 14 -3.49 3.80 -4.50
CA LEU A 14 -2.94 3.40 -5.80
C LEU A 14 -3.59 2.11 -6.28
N ASN A 15 -4.02 2.10 -7.54
CA ASN A 15 -4.53 0.91 -8.19
C ASN A 15 -3.36 0.09 -8.78
N PRO A 16 -3.16 -1.19 -8.38
CA PRO A 16 -2.08 -2.03 -8.89
C PRO A 16 -2.08 -2.23 -10.40
N ASP A 17 -3.25 -2.32 -11.02
CA ASP A 17 -3.36 -2.53 -12.47
C ASP A 17 -2.95 -1.27 -13.23
N GLN A 18 -3.28 -0.09 -12.69
CA GLN A 18 -2.79 1.18 -13.23
C GLN A 18 -1.28 1.31 -13.09
N LEU A 19 -0.71 0.89 -11.95
CA LEU A 19 0.73 0.89 -11.75
C LEU A 19 1.44 -0.02 -12.76
N LYS A 20 0.95 -1.25 -12.98
CA LYS A 20 1.49 -2.16 -13.99
C LYS A 20 1.48 -1.54 -15.38
N PHE A 21 0.34 -0.96 -15.79
CA PHE A 21 0.22 -0.29 -17.08
C PHE A 21 1.22 0.87 -17.25
N ILE A 22 1.36 1.70 -16.21
CA ILE A 22 2.33 2.81 -16.23
C ILE A 22 3.74 2.27 -16.36
N PHE A 23 4.12 1.24 -15.58
CA PHE A 23 5.44 0.64 -15.65
C PHE A 23 5.74 0.05 -17.03
N GLU A 24 4.82 -0.73 -17.61
CA GLU A 24 4.93 -1.26 -18.97
C GLU A 24 5.11 -0.15 -20.02
N THR A 25 4.51 1.02 -19.80
CA THR A 25 4.60 2.16 -20.72
C THR A 25 5.93 2.89 -20.59
N ILE A 26 6.35 3.24 -19.37
CA ILE A 26 7.53 4.08 -19.14
C ILE A 26 8.85 3.31 -19.26
N THR A 27 8.82 1.98 -19.18
CA THR A 27 10.04 1.15 -19.26
C THR A 27 10.42 0.72 -20.66
N LYS A 28 9.63 1.07 -21.68
CA LYS A 28 9.98 0.82 -23.09
C LYS A 28 11.31 1.48 -23.46
N GLY A 29 12.19 0.74 -24.12
CA GLY A 29 13.55 1.16 -24.47
C GLY A 29 14.54 1.16 -23.30
N THR A 30 14.17 0.64 -22.13
CA THR A 30 15.05 0.56 -20.95
C THR A 30 15.45 -0.88 -20.63
N VAL A 31 16.42 -1.06 -19.73
CA VAL A 31 16.83 -2.39 -19.21
C VAL A 31 15.72 -3.12 -18.43
N ALA A 32 14.62 -2.43 -18.11
CA ALA A 32 13.45 -2.96 -17.42
C ALA A 32 12.26 -3.21 -18.36
N GLU A 33 12.42 -2.99 -19.67
CA GLU A 33 11.42 -3.36 -20.65
C GLU A 33 11.08 -4.86 -20.54
N GLY A 34 9.79 -5.18 -20.46
CA GLY A 34 9.32 -6.56 -20.33
C GLY A 34 9.54 -7.22 -18.97
N ALA A 35 10.02 -6.49 -17.96
CA ALA A 35 10.13 -7.02 -16.60
C ALA A 35 8.74 -7.39 -16.03
N LYS A 36 8.69 -8.44 -15.22
CA LYS A 36 7.48 -8.83 -14.47
C LYS A 36 7.35 -7.98 -13.21
N TYR A 37 6.14 -7.51 -12.93
CA TYR A 37 5.83 -6.71 -11.75
C TYR A 37 4.95 -7.50 -10.79
N ASP A 38 5.54 -7.94 -9.67
CA ASP A 38 4.83 -8.52 -8.54
C ASP A 38 4.48 -7.40 -7.55
N ILE A 39 3.21 -7.00 -7.52
CA ILE A 39 2.71 -5.94 -6.65
C ILE A 39 1.89 -6.57 -5.54
N LYS A 40 2.43 -6.52 -4.32
CA LYS A 40 1.76 -6.98 -3.11
C LYS A 40 1.03 -5.82 -2.43
N ILE A 41 -0.25 -6.03 -2.15
CA ILE A 41 -1.05 -5.08 -1.38
C ILE A 41 -0.80 -5.26 0.12
N VAL A 42 -0.49 -4.16 0.80
CA VAL A 42 -0.30 -4.11 2.25
C VAL A 42 -1.53 -3.50 2.91
N LYS A 43 -2.18 -4.31 3.76
CA LYS A 43 -3.34 -3.85 4.52
C LYS A 43 -2.95 -2.86 5.61
N PRO A 44 -3.80 -1.86 5.89
CA PRO A 44 -3.57 -0.91 6.95
C PRO A 44 -3.59 -1.57 8.33
N ARG A 45 -2.61 -1.19 9.15
CA ARG A 45 -2.54 -1.58 10.56
C ARG A 45 -2.29 -0.36 11.43
N ILE A 46 -2.83 -0.41 12.64
CA ILE A 46 -2.75 0.68 13.60
C ILE A 46 -2.31 0.20 14.98
N ASN A 47 -1.73 1.11 15.75
CA ASN A 47 -1.59 1.01 17.21
C ASN A 47 -2.46 2.11 17.85
N CYS A 48 -3.36 1.73 18.75
CA CYS A 48 -4.16 2.67 19.52
C CYS A 48 -3.43 3.08 20.80
N ARG A 49 -3.28 4.39 21.01
CA ARG A 49 -2.61 4.93 22.20
C ARG A 49 -3.47 4.91 23.46
N LYS A 50 -4.77 4.64 23.32
CA LYS A 50 -5.75 4.62 24.43
C LYS A 50 -6.01 3.24 25.00
N CYS A 51 -6.30 2.26 24.14
CA CYS A 51 -6.65 0.90 24.58
C CYS A 51 -5.56 -0.14 24.31
N SER A 52 -4.40 0.28 23.79
CA SER A 52 -3.27 -0.60 23.41
C SER A 52 -3.58 -1.61 22.31
N TYR A 53 -4.70 -1.46 21.59
CA TYR A 53 -5.00 -2.28 20.42
C TYR A 53 -3.91 -2.14 19.35
N SER A 54 -3.45 -3.26 18.80
CA SER A 54 -2.50 -3.30 17.68
C SER A 54 -3.01 -4.32 16.67
N GLY A 55 -3.50 -3.86 15.52
CA GLY A 55 -4.18 -4.74 14.57
C GLY A 55 -4.56 -4.08 13.26
N ASN A 56 -5.35 -4.81 12.48
CA ASN A 56 -5.91 -4.31 11.22
C ASN A 56 -7.05 -3.32 11.52
N ILE A 57 -7.41 -2.49 10.55
CA ILE A 57 -8.65 -1.71 10.62
C ILE A 57 -9.75 -2.43 9.85
N GLU A 58 -10.98 -2.40 10.38
CA GLU A 58 -12.12 -3.09 9.76
C GLU A 58 -12.77 -2.26 8.65
N PHE A 59 -12.73 -0.93 8.77
CA PHE A 59 -13.50 -0.05 7.91
C PHE A 59 -12.65 1.12 7.39
N PHE A 60 -12.29 1.03 6.12
CA PHE A 60 -11.86 2.16 5.32
C PHE A 60 -12.97 2.43 4.32
N GLU A 61 -14.01 3.15 4.75
CA GLU A 61 -15.03 3.57 3.80
C GLU A 61 -14.33 4.45 2.78
N ARG A 62 -14.40 4.06 1.50
CA ARG A 62 -13.81 4.77 0.37
C ARG A 62 -14.56 6.08 0.15
N LEU A 63 -14.46 7.02 1.09
CA LEU A 63 -14.90 8.39 0.91
C LEU A 63 -13.86 9.05 0.02
N HIS A 64 -14.05 8.89 -1.30
CA HIS A 64 -13.26 9.53 -2.36
C HIS A 64 -13.21 11.09 -2.24
N PHE A 65 -13.95 11.67 -1.29
CA PHE A 65 -14.14 13.11 -1.12
C PHE A 65 -13.67 13.67 0.24
N PHE A 66 -13.44 12.84 1.25
CA PHE A 66 -13.02 13.30 2.59
C PHE A 66 -11.86 12.46 3.11
N LEU A 67 -10.92 13.08 3.82
CA LEU A 67 -9.87 12.37 4.55
C LEU A 67 -10.55 11.37 5.51
N PRO A 68 -10.39 10.04 5.31
CA PRO A 68 -11.06 9.06 6.15
C PRO A 68 -10.49 9.16 7.56
N ILE A 69 -11.37 9.38 8.53
CA ILE A 69 -11.00 9.35 9.95
C ILE A 69 -10.88 7.90 10.36
N ILE A 70 -9.65 7.43 10.53
CA ILE A 70 -9.39 6.07 11.01
C ILE A 70 -9.54 6.07 12.53
N LYS A 71 -10.42 5.20 13.02
CA LYS A 71 -10.67 5.00 14.45
C LYS A 71 -10.24 3.59 14.87
N CYS A 72 -9.89 3.44 16.13
CA CYS A 72 -9.63 2.13 16.72
C CYS A 72 -10.92 1.29 16.70
N PRO A 73 -10.89 0.04 16.19
CA PRO A 73 -12.08 -0.82 16.17
C PRO A 73 -12.52 -1.27 17.56
N GLU A 74 -11.61 -1.30 18.54
CA GLU A 74 -11.91 -1.73 19.91
C GLU A 74 -12.55 -0.62 20.76
N CYS A 75 -12.01 0.60 20.73
CA CYS A 75 -12.44 1.67 21.63
C CYS A 75 -13.03 2.91 20.92
N GLY A 76 -13.00 2.96 19.60
CA GLY A 76 -13.53 4.07 18.80
C GLY A 76 -12.70 5.37 18.85
N ASP A 77 -11.58 5.40 19.57
CA ASP A 77 -10.71 6.58 19.66
C ASP A 77 -9.92 6.78 18.35
N ALA A 78 -9.59 8.03 18.04
CA ALA A 78 -8.84 8.42 16.84
C ALA A 78 -7.36 8.71 17.12
N ASP A 79 -6.93 8.71 18.40
CA ASP A 79 -5.52 8.81 18.79
C ASP A 79 -4.79 7.48 18.53
N ILE A 80 -4.41 7.31 17.27
CA ILE A 80 -3.83 6.09 16.72
C ILE A 80 -2.57 6.39 15.90
N ASP A 81 -1.64 5.45 15.89
CA ASP A 81 -0.50 5.42 14.99
C ASP A 81 -0.77 4.45 13.84
N ILE A 82 -0.56 4.88 12.60
CA ILE A 82 -0.60 3.98 11.44
C ILE A 82 0.78 3.33 11.28
N ILE A 83 0.83 2.01 11.43
CA ILE A 83 2.08 1.23 11.39
C ILE A 83 2.26 0.42 10.10
N ALA A 84 1.21 0.28 9.28
CA ALA A 84 1.29 -0.32 7.94
C ALA A 84 0.18 0.23 7.04
N GLY A 85 0.29 -0.01 5.73
CA GLY A 85 -0.71 0.36 4.72
C GLY A 85 -0.41 1.68 3.99
N ARG A 86 0.75 2.30 4.22
CA ARG A 86 1.23 3.52 3.53
C ARG A 86 2.44 3.27 2.62
N GLU A 87 2.77 2.00 2.40
CA GLU A 87 3.94 1.60 1.64
C GLU A 87 3.76 1.95 0.15
N CYS A 88 4.83 2.39 -0.50
CA CYS A 88 4.93 2.45 -1.95
C CYS A 88 6.41 2.31 -2.28
N CYS A 89 6.91 1.08 -2.26
CA CYS A 89 8.35 0.84 -2.31
C CYS A 89 8.69 -0.45 -3.06
N VAL A 90 9.80 -0.40 -3.80
CA VAL A 90 10.42 -1.58 -4.38
C VAL A 90 11.12 -2.35 -3.26
N LYS A 91 10.75 -3.62 -3.09
CA LYS A 91 11.36 -4.51 -2.08
C LYS A 91 12.52 -5.31 -2.63
N LYS A 92 12.44 -5.70 -3.91
CA LYS A 92 13.44 -6.56 -4.54
C LYS A 92 13.43 -6.35 -6.05
N ILE A 93 14.61 -6.39 -6.65
CA ILE A 93 14.79 -6.43 -8.10
C ILE A 93 15.60 -7.68 -8.41
N LYS A 94 15.12 -8.50 -9.35
CA LYS A 94 15.82 -9.66 -9.88
C LYS A 94 16.49 -9.29 -11.21
N ILE A 95 17.80 -9.49 -11.26
CA ILE A 95 18.65 -9.20 -12.42
C ILE A 95 19.35 -10.50 -12.82
N SER A 96 19.47 -10.74 -14.13
CA SER A 96 20.26 -11.80 -14.75
C SER A 96 21.32 -11.20 -15.67
#